data_AF-A0A813F3I0-F1
#
_entry.id   AF-A0A813F3I0-F1
#
_cell.length_a   1.000
_cell.length_b   1.000
_cell.length_c   1.000
_cell.angle_alpha   90.00
_cell.angle_beta   90.00
_cell.angle_gamma   90.00
#
_symmetry.space_group_name_H-M   'P 1'
#
loop_
_entity.id
_entity.type
_entity.pdbx_description
1 polymer ?
#
loop_
_entity_poly.entity_id
_entity_poly.type
_entity_poly.pdbx_seq_one_letter_code
_entity_poly.pdbx_strand_id
1 'polypeptide(L)'
;MLVTPHEPEDDKDDELIGRSMAFLSVLWKNPEDASKLCGAVLLHLTSKRFSVLAKQHFGLLTQMGAAFGKSCVKTDQGGQELREIDLNFYAVIGIKKCQRGPPLLPSQMLTESTVHVAAGDHLGLGMWERYDEERFTLSQYLRSFIFSLLGQPEVEVQVYDALDGRQLVPYQAAMPRELWTSIKPALMTAFAIQKAAYRHAQGGSCAPSLYDDTAARFLPSSEASFSDEESIRKIKDPIKIDVRNTFLFFEADRGGEGEGDEDSGEEVSRTIQRKKTTPF
;
A
#
# COMPACT_ATOMS: atom_id res chain seq x y z
N MET A 1 -51.14 18.72 26.70
CA MET A 1 -50.20 18.38 25.61
C MET A 1 -50.09 16.87 25.57
N LEU A 2 -50.65 16.25 24.53
CA LEU A 2 -50.71 14.81 24.36
C LEU A 2 -49.43 14.36 23.64
N VAL A 3 -48.69 13.46 24.29
CA VAL A 3 -47.52 12.78 23.72
C VAL A 3 -48.04 11.67 22.81
N THR A 4 -47.74 11.78 21.52
CA THR A 4 -48.01 10.70 20.55
C THR A 4 -46.95 9.61 20.68
N PRO A 5 -47.32 8.32 20.61
CA PRO A 5 -46.35 7.23 20.63
C PRO A 5 -45.52 7.24 19.36
N HIS A 6 -44.20 7.13 19.51
CA HIS A 6 -43.25 6.93 18.42
C HIS A 6 -43.40 5.49 17.93
N GLU A 7 -43.92 5.30 16.73
CA GLU A 7 -43.89 4.00 16.05
C GLU A 7 -42.44 3.70 15.63
N PRO A 8 -41.97 2.45 15.80
CA PRO A 8 -40.66 2.05 15.31
C PRO A 8 -40.68 2.04 13.78
N GLU A 9 -39.81 2.84 13.17
CA GLU A 9 -39.55 2.76 11.74
C GLU A 9 -38.98 1.36 11.41
N ASP A 10 -39.75 0.59 10.63
CA ASP A 10 -39.31 -0.68 10.06
C ASP A 10 -38.05 -0.45 9.20
N ASP A 11 -36.92 -1.00 9.65
CA ASP A 11 -35.66 -1.12 8.91
C ASP A 11 -35.89 -1.81 7.56
N LYS A 12 -36.17 -1.02 6.51
CA LYS A 12 -36.29 -1.49 5.12
C LYS A 12 -35.03 -1.29 4.28
N ASP A 13 -33.95 -0.79 4.88
CA ASP A 13 -32.73 -0.42 4.16
C ASP A 13 -31.70 -1.56 4.01
N ASP A 14 -31.98 -2.75 4.56
CA ASP A 14 -31.09 -3.92 4.44
C ASP A 14 -31.22 -4.69 3.11
N GLU A 15 -32.15 -4.32 2.22
CA GLU A 15 -32.42 -5.10 0.99
C GLU A 15 -31.49 -4.77 -0.20
N LEU A 16 -30.59 -3.80 -0.03
CA LEU A 16 -29.65 -3.35 -1.09
C LEU A 16 -28.18 -3.70 -0.82
N ILE A 17 -27.85 -4.43 0.25
CA ILE A 17 -26.50 -4.96 0.42
C ILE A 17 -26.27 -6.04 -0.64
N GLY A 18 -25.53 -5.64 -1.66
CA GLY A 18 -25.47 -6.24 -2.97
C GLY A 18 -25.12 -7.72 -2.99
N ARG A 19 -25.80 -8.45 -3.87
CA ARG A 19 -25.47 -9.81 -4.29
C ARG A 19 -24.21 -9.83 -5.17
N SER A 20 -23.11 -9.27 -4.69
CA SER A 20 -21.88 -9.17 -5.47
C SER A 20 -20.96 -10.36 -5.17
N MET A 21 -20.57 -11.06 -6.23
CA MET A 21 -19.48 -12.03 -6.21
C MET A 21 -18.32 -11.38 -6.95
N ALA A 22 -17.17 -11.24 -6.30
CA ALA A 22 -15.97 -10.73 -6.95
C ALA A 22 -14.94 -11.85 -7.09
N PHE A 23 -14.33 -11.92 -8.27
CA PHE A 23 -13.25 -12.83 -8.58
C PHE A 23 -11.98 -11.98 -8.69
N LEU A 24 -11.00 -12.22 -7.83
CA LEU A 24 -9.67 -11.64 -7.97
C LEU A 24 -8.73 -12.77 -8.36
N SER A 25 -8.16 -12.69 -9.56
CA SER A 25 -7.19 -13.68 -10.03
C SER A 25 -5.82 -13.04 -10.06
N VAL A 26 -4.87 -13.57 -9.29
CA VAL A 26 -3.46 -13.17 -9.33
C VAL A 26 -2.72 -14.20 -10.16
N LEU A 27 -2.04 -13.78 -11.23
CA LEU A 27 -1.22 -14.64 -12.08
C LEU A 27 0.25 -14.30 -11.89
N TRP A 28 1.12 -15.30 -11.77
CA TRP A 28 2.58 -15.11 -11.71
C TRP A 28 3.30 -16.22 -12.46
N LYS A 29 4.54 -15.97 -12.91
CA LYS A 29 5.35 -17.01 -13.57
C LYS A 29 5.80 -18.05 -12.54
N ASN A 30 5.76 -19.32 -12.91
CA ASN A 30 6.29 -20.38 -12.06
C ASN A 30 7.81 -20.20 -11.89
N PRO A 31 8.34 -20.16 -10.65
CA PRO A 31 9.77 -19.97 -10.41
C PRO A 31 10.63 -21.15 -10.91
N GLU A 32 10.11 -22.37 -10.91
CA GLU A 32 10.82 -23.57 -11.37
C GLU A 32 10.77 -23.73 -12.90
N ASP A 33 9.77 -23.13 -13.55
CA ASP A 33 9.54 -23.28 -14.99
C ASP A 33 8.94 -22.01 -15.57
N ALA A 34 9.78 -21.15 -16.15
CA ALA A 34 9.37 -19.88 -16.74
C ALA A 34 8.35 -20.02 -17.89
N SER A 35 8.15 -21.22 -18.44
CA SER A 35 7.13 -21.52 -19.45
C SER A 35 5.74 -21.75 -18.85
N LYS A 36 5.64 -21.95 -17.53
CA LYS A 36 4.40 -22.14 -16.80
C LYS A 36 3.99 -20.85 -16.09
N LEU A 37 2.70 -20.55 -16.14
CA LEU A 37 2.07 -19.51 -15.33
C LEU A 37 1.26 -20.18 -14.21
N CYS A 38 1.53 -19.74 -12.99
CA CYS A 38 0.75 -20.05 -11.81
C CYS A 38 -0.31 -18.98 -11.61
N GLY A 39 -1.42 -19.36 -10.96
CA GLY A 39 -2.48 -18.42 -10.63
C GLY A 39 -3.16 -18.78 -9.33
N ALA A 40 -3.49 -17.77 -8.55
CA ALA A 40 -4.38 -17.87 -7.40
C ALA A 40 -5.68 -17.17 -7.77
N VAL A 41 -6.80 -17.83 -7.56
CA VAL A 41 -8.13 -17.24 -7.73
C VAL A 41 -8.72 -17.05 -6.34
N LEU A 42 -8.76 -15.81 -5.90
CA LEU A 42 -9.46 -15.39 -4.70
C LEU A 42 -10.93 -15.13 -5.06
N LEU A 43 -11.83 -15.83 -4.38
CA LEU A 43 -13.26 -15.66 -4.51
C LEU A 43 -13.75 -14.86 -3.31
N HIS A 44 -14.11 -13.59 -3.54
CA HIS A 44 -14.76 -12.79 -2.52
C HIS A 44 -16.27 -12.95 -2.63
N LEU A 45 -16.86 -13.54 -1.59
CA LEU A 45 -18.27 -13.88 -1.51
C LEU A 45 -18.88 -13.04 -0.40
N THR A 46 -19.62 -11.99 -0.76
CA THR A 46 -20.18 -11.03 0.22
C THR A 46 -21.40 -11.58 0.98
N SER A 47 -22.01 -12.68 0.52
CA SER A 47 -23.21 -13.25 1.14
C SER A 47 -22.98 -14.64 1.73
N LYS A 48 -23.53 -14.87 2.93
CA LYS A 48 -23.60 -16.20 3.57
C LYS A 48 -24.25 -17.25 2.68
N ARG A 49 -25.18 -16.87 1.79
CA ARG A 49 -25.81 -17.80 0.84
C ARG A 49 -24.81 -18.38 -0.17
N PHE A 50 -23.83 -17.58 -0.58
CA PHE A 50 -22.78 -18.05 -1.48
C PHE A 50 -21.78 -18.97 -0.79
N SER A 51 -21.66 -18.96 0.54
CA SER A 51 -20.76 -19.88 1.25
C SER A 51 -21.17 -21.35 1.09
N VAL A 52 -22.48 -21.64 1.08
CA VAL A 52 -23.01 -22.99 0.88
C VAL A 52 -22.80 -23.43 -0.57
N LEU A 53 -23.13 -22.55 -1.52
CA LEU A 53 -22.95 -22.80 -2.94
C LEU A 53 -21.46 -22.98 -3.30
N ALA A 54 -20.57 -22.15 -2.76
CA ALA A 54 -19.14 -22.27 -2.95
C ALA A 54 -18.58 -23.55 -2.34
N LYS A 55 -19.07 -24.00 -1.17
CA LYS A 55 -18.69 -25.30 -0.61
C LYS A 55 -19.14 -26.47 -1.49
N GLN A 56 -20.38 -26.44 -1.98
CA GLN A 56 -20.93 -27.51 -2.82
C GLN A 56 -20.28 -27.57 -4.21
N HIS A 57 -19.87 -26.42 -4.76
CA HIS A 57 -19.34 -26.32 -6.13
C HIS A 57 -17.88 -25.85 -6.17
N PHE A 58 -17.12 -26.01 -5.09
CA PHE A 58 -15.73 -25.53 -5.01
C PHE A 58 -14.85 -26.07 -6.15
N GLY A 59 -15.03 -27.36 -6.48
CA GLY A 59 -14.32 -28.01 -7.61
C GLY A 59 -14.66 -27.39 -8.96
N LEU A 60 -15.90 -26.96 -9.16
CA LEU A 60 -16.31 -26.29 -10.40
C LEU A 60 -15.76 -24.86 -10.45
N LEU A 61 -15.83 -24.12 -9.35
CA LEU A 61 -15.30 -22.75 -9.25
C LEU A 61 -13.78 -22.71 -9.48
N THR A 62 -13.04 -23.68 -8.93
CA THR A 62 -11.60 -23.81 -9.16
C THR A 62 -11.29 -24.20 -10.61
N GLN A 63 -12.07 -25.10 -11.21
CA GLN A 63 -11.94 -25.42 -12.65
C GLN A 63 -12.23 -24.21 -13.54
N MET A 64 -13.27 -23.43 -13.23
CA MET A 64 -13.59 -22.18 -13.94
C MET A 64 -12.47 -21.16 -13.80
N GLY A 65 -11.94 -20.95 -12.59
CA GLY A 65 -10.81 -20.06 -12.35
C GLY A 65 -9.55 -20.50 -13.10
N ALA A 66 -9.25 -21.80 -13.13
CA ALA A 66 -8.13 -22.35 -13.89
C ALA A 66 -8.35 -22.24 -15.42
N ALA A 67 -9.57 -22.46 -15.91
CA ALA A 67 -9.92 -22.30 -17.32
C ALA A 67 -9.82 -20.82 -17.75
N PHE A 68 -10.31 -19.91 -16.91
CA PHE A 68 -10.20 -18.46 -17.10
C PHE A 68 -8.74 -18.03 -17.13
N GLY A 69 -7.94 -18.42 -16.13
CA GLY A 69 -6.50 -18.17 -16.12
C GLY A 69 -5.79 -18.70 -17.36
N LYS A 70 -6.10 -19.93 -17.79
CA LYS A 70 -5.56 -20.49 -19.05
C LYS A 70 -6.00 -19.69 -20.28
N SER A 71 -7.22 -19.15 -20.31
CA SER A 71 -7.73 -18.32 -21.40
C SER A 71 -7.02 -16.96 -21.45
N CYS A 72 -6.88 -16.30 -20.31
CA CYS A 72 -6.17 -15.02 -20.16
C CYS A 72 -4.68 -15.14 -20.48
N VAL A 73 -4.08 -16.31 -20.24
CA VAL A 73 -2.66 -16.58 -20.54
C VAL A 73 -2.45 -16.95 -22.01
N LYS A 74 -3.37 -17.72 -22.61
CA LYS A 74 -3.22 -18.19 -24.00
C LYS A 74 -3.45 -17.10 -25.04
N THR A 75 -4.20 -16.07 -24.66
CA THR A 75 -4.44 -14.92 -25.52
C THR A 75 -3.70 -13.74 -24.92
N ASP A 76 -2.65 -13.25 -25.59
CA ASP A 76 -1.99 -11.99 -25.21
C ASP A 76 -3.03 -10.85 -25.08
N GLN A 77 -4.15 -10.97 -25.80
CA GLN A 77 -5.30 -10.09 -25.75
C GLN A 77 -6.01 -10.05 -24.38
N GLY A 78 -6.27 -11.19 -23.72
CA GLY A 78 -7.01 -11.19 -22.45
C GLY A 78 -6.23 -10.52 -21.31
N GLY A 79 -4.89 -10.69 -21.30
CA GLY A 79 -4.02 -9.97 -20.38
C GLY A 79 -3.93 -8.46 -20.69
N GLN A 80 -3.98 -8.07 -21.97
CA GLN A 80 -4.01 -6.66 -22.36
C GLN A 80 -5.33 -5.99 -21.97
N GLU A 81 -6.47 -6.63 -22.19
CA GLU A 81 -7.79 -6.11 -21.81
C GLU A 81 -7.89 -5.88 -20.29
N LEU A 82 -7.40 -6.84 -19.47
CA LEU A 82 -7.35 -6.66 -18.01
C LEU A 82 -6.45 -5.49 -17.60
N ARG A 83 -5.29 -5.32 -18.25
CA ARG A 83 -4.42 -4.17 -18.00
C ARG A 83 -5.06 -2.85 -18.41
N GLU A 84 -5.77 -2.82 -19.53
CA GLU A 84 -6.53 -1.63 -19.96
C GLU A 84 -7.63 -1.27 -18.95
N ILE A 85 -8.27 -2.27 -18.37
CA ILE A 85 -9.22 -2.08 -17.28
C ILE A 85 -8.50 -1.55 -16.02
N ASP A 86 -7.37 -2.13 -15.62
CA ASP A 86 -6.57 -1.70 -14.46
C ASP A 86 -6.02 -0.27 -14.60
N LEU A 87 -5.72 0.17 -15.83
CA LEU A 87 -5.35 1.56 -16.11
C LEU A 87 -6.47 2.55 -15.73
N ASN A 88 -7.73 2.11 -15.67
CA ASN A 88 -8.84 2.95 -15.19
C ASN A 88 -8.92 3.00 -13.67
N PHE A 89 -8.41 1.99 -12.96
CA PHE A 89 -8.46 1.93 -11.49
C PHE A 89 -7.31 2.66 -10.81
N TYR A 90 -6.14 2.70 -11.43
CA TYR A 90 -4.95 3.34 -10.86
C TYR A 90 -4.47 4.52 -11.71
N ALA A 91 -4.08 5.59 -11.04
CA ALA A 91 -3.32 6.69 -11.63
C ALA A 91 -1.83 6.47 -11.35
N VAL A 92 -1.01 6.47 -12.40
CA VAL A 92 0.45 6.40 -12.28
C VAL A 92 1.03 7.81 -12.28
N ILE A 93 1.50 8.21 -11.12
CA ILE A 93 2.05 9.53 -10.84
C ILE A 93 3.56 9.49 -11.05
N GLY A 94 4.09 10.47 -11.77
CA GLY A 94 5.51 10.60 -12.03
C GLY A 94 6.04 11.95 -11.58
N ILE A 95 7.30 11.99 -11.16
CA ILE A 95 8.01 13.23 -10.86
C ILE A 95 9.24 13.40 -11.76
N LYS A 96 9.50 14.61 -12.21
CA LYS A 96 10.71 14.95 -13.00
C LYS A 96 11.39 16.19 -12.42
N LYS A 97 12.61 16.45 -12.91
CA LYS A 97 13.45 17.63 -12.59
C LYS A 97 13.98 17.67 -11.14
N CYS A 98 14.22 16.51 -10.54
CA CYS A 98 14.84 16.38 -9.21
C CYS A 98 16.39 16.38 -9.26
N GLN A 99 17.01 17.18 -10.15
CA GLN A 99 18.46 17.16 -10.37
C GLN A 99 19.27 17.71 -9.17
N ARG A 100 18.64 18.54 -8.34
CA ARG A 100 19.25 19.15 -7.14
C ARG A 100 18.76 18.48 -5.85
N GLY A 101 18.40 17.20 -5.96
CA GLY A 101 17.90 16.39 -4.86
C GLY A 101 16.38 16.32 -4.78
N PRO A 102 15.87 15.57 -3.77
CA PRO A 102 14.46 15.31 -3.56
C PRO A 102 13.64 16.60 -3.37
N PRO A 103 12.35 16.59 -3.72
CA PRO A 103 11.46 17.71 -3.45
C PRO A 103 11.27 17.96 -1.94
N LEU A 104 10.84 19.17 -1.58
CA LEU A 104 10.57 19.52 -0.18
C LEU A 104 9.22 18.94 0.29
N LEU A 105 9.11 18.73 1.61
CA LEU A 105 7.86 18.41 2.30
C LEU A 105 7.29 19.65 3.00
N PRO A 106 5.95 19.80 3.10
CA PRO A 106 5.35 20.79 3.99
C PRO A 106 5.73 20.47 5.43
N SER A 107 6.12 21.49 6.21
CA SER A 107 6.43 21.36 7.63
C SER A 107 5.56 22.29 8.45
N GLN A 108 5.19 21.84 9.65
CA GLN A 108 4.44 22.65 10.61
C GLN A 108 5.35 23.23 11.71
N MET A 109 6.60 22.77 11.79
CA MET A 109 7.54 23.16 12.82
C MET A 109 8.69 23.96 12.22
N LEU A 110 9.05 25.06 12.87
CA LEU A 110 10.24 25.82 12.50
C LEU A 110 11.48 25.09 13.03
N THR A 111 12.28 24.56 12.11
CA THR A 111 13.58 23.93 12.38
C THR A 111 14.68 24.67 11.64
N GLU A 112 15.94 24.44 12.00
CA GLU A 112 17.09 25.06 11.33
C GLU A 112 17.17 24.74 9.82
N SER A 113 16.57 23.64 9.37
CA SER A 113 16.56 23.20 7.98
C SER A 113 15.30 23.64 7.21
N THR A 114 14.36 24.33 7.86
CA THR A 114 13.13 24.80 7.21
C THR A 114 13.33 26.04 6.34
N VAL A 115 12.56 26.11 5.27
CA VAL A 115 12.55 27.20 4.30
C VAL A 115 11.19 27.87 4.35
N HIS A 116 11.18 29.17 4.60
CA HIS A 116 9.96 29.96 4.63
C HIS A 116 9.66 30.63 3.28
N VAL A 117 8.40 30.59 2.83
CA VAL A 117 7.93 31.25 1.62
C VAL A 117 6.56 31.89 1.85
N ALA A 118 6.51 33.22 1.81
CA ALA A 118 5.30 34.00 2.07
C ALA A 118 4.11 33.67 1.15
N ALA A 119 4.36 33.13 -0.05
CA ALA A 119 3.32 32.74 -0.99
C ALA A 119 2.40 31.64 -0.43
N GLY A 120 2.86 30.85 0.54
CA GLY A 120 2.08 29.76 1.15
C GLY A 120 1.36 30.10 2.45
N ASP A 121 1.61 31.27 3.04
CA ASP A 121 1.17 31.59 4.41
C ASP A 121 -0.36 31.51 4.57
N HIS A 122 -1.08 32.03 3.59
CA HIS A 122 -2.56 32.02 3.58
C HIS A 122 -3.18 30.61 3.52
N LEU A 123 -2.41 29.59 3.14
CA LEU A 123 -2.84 28.18 3.08
C LEU A 123 -2.18 27.33 4.18
N GLY A 124 -1.42 27.93 5.10
CA GLY A 124 -0.62 27.17 6.07
C GLY A 124 0.54 26.39 5.45
N LEU A 125 0.96 26.75 4.22
CA LEU A 125 2.03 26.12 3.46
C LEU A 125 3.27 27.04 3.36
N GLY A 126 3.48 27.87 4.38
CA GLY A 126 4.59 28.82 4.44
C GLY A 126 5.94 28.17 4.73
N MET A 127 5.96 27.00 5.38
CA MET A 127 7.17 26.31 5.84
C MET A 127 7.39 24.99 5.11
N TRP A 128 8.63 24.75 4.70
CA TRP A 128 9.04 23.59 3.91
C TRP A 128 10.32 23.00 4.44
N GLU A 129 10.43 21.68 4.51
CA GLU A 129 11.63 20.97 4.98
C GLU A 129 12.18 20.01 3.93
N ARG A 130 13.45 19.64 4.09
CA ARG A 130 14.11 18.66 3.21
C ARG A 130 13.57 17.26 3.51
N TYR A 131 13.36 16.48 2.47
CA TYR A 131 13.06 15.06 2.60
C TYR A 131 14.33 14.32 3.05
N ASP A 132 14.26 13.65 4.21
CA ASP A 132 15.39 13.08 4.94
C ASP A 132 15.38 11.54 4.96
N GLU A 133 15.22 10.93 3.79
CA GLU A 133 15.33 9.48 3.64
C GLU A 133 16.58 9.14 2.80
N GLU A 134 17.28 8.06 3.18
CA GLU A 134 18.50 7.62 2.49
C GLU A 134 18.27 7.37 1.00
N ARG A 135 17.08 6.87 0.64
CA ARG A 135 16.69 6.56 -0.73
C ARG A 135 15.36 7.20 -1.06
N PHE A 136 15.38 8.06 -2.08
CA PHE A 136 14.16 8.65 -2.58
C PHE A 136 13.30 7.63 -3.31
N THR A 137 12.06 7.45 -2.83
CA THR A 137 10.98 6.82 -3.59
C THR A 137 9.79 7.77 -3.62
N LEU A 138 9.15 7.90 -4.79
CA LEU A 138 8.02 8.80 -4.95
C LEU A 138 6.83 8.37 -4.11
N SER A 139 6.64 7.06 -3.90
CA SER A 139 5.58 6.51 -3.07
C SER A 139 5.68 6.97 -1.62
N GLN A 140 6.84 6.81 -0.98
CA GLN A 140 7.09 7.27 0.39
C GLN A 140 6.97 8.80 0.48
N TYR A 141 7.59 9.52 -0.46
CA TYR A 141 7.49 10.97 -0.52
C TYR A 141 6.02 11.45 -0.59
N LEU A 142 5.20 10.85 -1.45
CA LEU A 142 3.79 11.24 -1.58
C LEU A 142 2.99 10.90 -0.32
N ARG A 143 3.24 9.75 0.33
CA ARG A 143 2.60 9.43 1.62
C ARG A 143 2.91 10.51 2.66
N SER A 144 4.18 10.86 2.84
CA SER A 144 4.59 11.92 3.78
C SER A 144 4.02 13.28 3.39
N PHE A 145 4.02 13.63 2.11
CA PHE A 145 3.48 14.90 1.61
C PHE A 145 1.98 15.02 1.87
N ILE A 146 1.21 13.97 1.56
CA ILE A 146 -0.24 13.94 1.76
C ILE A 146 -0.56 13.92 3.25
N PHE A 147 0.20 13.17 4.06
CA PHE A 147 0.07 13.18 5.51
C PHE A 147 0.27 14.58 6.09
N SER A 148 1.34 15.29 5.70
CA SER A 148 1.59 16.67 6.14
C SER A 148 0.50 17.65 5.68
N LEU A 149 -0.11 17.42 4.51
CA LEU A 149 -1.13 18.29 3.94
C LEU A 149 -2.50 18.11 4.59
N LEU A 150 -2.90 16.86 4.85
CA LEU A 150 -4.23 16.54 5.36
C LEU A 150 -4.27 16.47 6.90
N GLY A 151 -3.14 16.24 7.56
CA GLY A 151 -3.03 16.19 9.02
C GLY A 151 -3.83 15.05 9.68
N GLN A 152 -4.32 14.09 8.89
CA GLN A 152 -5.16 13.01 9.39
C GLN A 152 -4.38 11.69 9.45
N PRO A 153 -4.13 11.14 10.65
CA PRO A 153 -3.47 9.85 10.80
C PRO A 153 -4.41 8.65 10.56
N GLU A 154 -5.72 8.89 10.47
CA GLU A 154 -6.71 7.81 10.46
C GLU A 154 -6.93 7.20 9.08
N VAL A 155 -6.65 7.93 7.99
CA VAL A 155 -6.82 7.44 6.63
C VAL A 155 -5.47 7.01 6.07
N GLU A 156 -5.26 5.70 5.99
CA GLU A 156 -4.10 5.15 5.30
C GLU A 156 -4.13 5.55 3.83
N VAL A 157 -3.19 6.41 3.43
CA VAL A 157 -3.09 6.89 2.05
C VAL A 157 -2.53 5.77 1.19
N GLN A 158 -3.38 5.24 0.32
CA GLN A 158 -3.04 4.20 -0.65
C GLN A 158 -2.16 4.76 -1.76
N VAL A 159 -0.86 4.78 -1.50
CA VAL A 159 0.19 5.02 -2.50
C VAL A 159 1.02 3.76 -2.61
N TYR A 160 1.30 3.31 -3.82
CA TYR A 160 2.01 2.07 -4.11
C TYR A 160 3.27 2.37 -4.91
N ASP A 161 4.32 1.61 -4.62
CA ASP A 161 5.59 1.59 -5.35
C ASP A 161 5.69 0.43 -6.34
N ALA A 162 4.67 -0.42 -6.40
CA ALA A 162 4.52 -1.48 -7.37
C ALA A 162 3.15 -1.40 -8.04
N LEU A 163 3.08 -1.89 -9.28
CA LEU A 163 1.85 -2.06 -10.05
C LEU A 163 1.93 -3.41 -10.77
N ASP A 164 0.85 -4.19 -10.75
CA ASP A 164 0.80 -5.55 -11.33
C ASP A 164 1.89 -6.49 -10.78
N GLY A 165 2.23 -6.36 -9.50
CA GLY A 165 3.30 -7.12 -8.84
C GLY A 165 4.72 -6.77 -9.31
N ARG A 166 4.88 -5.67 -10.06
CA ARG A 166 6.17 -5.20 -10.57
C ARG A 166 6.52 -3.85 -9.94
N GLN A 167 7.75 -3.74 -9.46
CA GLN A 167 8.26 -2.52 -8.86
C GLN A 167 8.36 -1.39 -9.89
N LEU A 168 7.75 -0.24 -9.59
CA LEU A 168 7.89 0.99 -10.38
C LEU A 168 9.28 1.60 -10.17
N VAL A 169 9.74 2.40 -11.14
CA VAL A 169 10.96 3.19 -10.97
C VAL A 169 10.80 4.18 -9.79
N PRO A 170 11.87 4.55 -9.08
CA PRO A 170 11.77 5.38 -7.85
C PRO A 170 11.08 6.73 -8.03
N TYR A 171 11.00 7.25 -9.26
CA TYR A 171 10.33 8.51 -9.60
C TYR A 171 8.89 8.33 -10.11
N GLN A 172 8.31 7.15 -9.91
CA GLN A 172 6.90 6.84 -10.17
C GLN A 172 6.24 6.20 -8.96
N ALA A 173 4.94 6.39 -8.83
CA ALA A 173 4.09 5.77 -7.82
C ALA A 173 2.70 5.52 -8.43
N ALA A 174 1.98 4.53 -7.90
CA ALA A 174 0.60 4.25 -8.27
C ALA A 174 -0.34 4.65 -7.11
N MET A 175 -1.52 5.15 -7.44
CA MET A 175 -2.58 5.48 -6.48
C MET A 175 -3.94 5.10 -7.05
N PRO A 176 -4.95 4.75 -6.23
CA PRO A 176 -6.32 4.60 -6.72
C PRO A 176 -6.77 5.89 -7.41
N ARG A 177 -7.38 5.77 -8.60
CA ARG A 177 -7.77 6.91 -9.44
C ARG A 177 -8.79 7.81 -8.75
N GLU A 178 -9.72 7.23 -7.99
CA GLU A 178 -10.70 7.98 -7.19
C GLU A 178 -10.00 8.84 -6.12
N LEU A 179 -9.08 8.24 -5.35
CA LEU A 179 -8.29 8.95 -4.36
C LEU A 179 -7.46 10.06 -5.00
N TRP A 180 -6.74 9.76 -6.08
CA TRP A 180 -5.96 10.75 -6.82
C TRP A 180 -6.83 11.92 -7.29
N THR A 181 -7.98 11.62 -7.91
CA THR A 181 -8.91 12.65 -8.42
C THR A 181 -9.39 13.58 -7.31
N SER A 182 -9.69 13.02 -6.13
CA SER A 182 -10.13 13.78 -4.96
C SER A 182 -9.04 14.71 -4.42
N ILE A 183 -7.81 14.22 -4.27
CA ILE A 183 -6.72 14.99 -3.63
C ILE A 183 -5.92 15.86 -4.60
N LYS A 184 -5.96 15.58 -5.91
CA LYS A 184 -5.14 16.24 -6.93
C LYS A 184 -5.21 17.77 -6.88
N PRO A 185 -6.38 18.43 -6.74
CA PRO A 185 -6.43 19.90 -6.71
C PRO A 185 -5.64 20.51 -5.55
N ALA A 186 -5.79 19.96 -4.35
CA ALA A 186 -5.06 20.42 -3.15
C ALA A 186 -3.56 20.16 -3.30
N LEU A 187 -3.21 18.95 -3.75
CA LEU A 187 -1.82 18.54 -3.92
C LEU A 187 -1.10 19.38 -4.98
N MET A 188 -1.74 19.67 -6.12
CA MET A 188 -1.16 20.51 -7.19
C MET A 188 -1.00 21.97 -6.76
N THR A 189 -1.93 22.49 -5.95
CA THR A 189 -1.82 23.84 -5.35
C THR A 189 -0.62 23.90 -4.41
N ALA A 190 -0.47 22.92 -3.52
CA ALA A 190 0.68 22.83 -2.63
C ALA A 190 2.00 22.67 -3.41
N PHE A 191 2.02 21.86 -4.48
CA PHE A 191 3.21 21.67 -5.32
C PHE A 191 3.64 22.93 -6.07
N ALA A 192 2.70 23.83 -6.40
CA ALA A 192 3.03 25.11 -7.02
C ALA A 192 3.82 26.00 -6.05
N ILE A 193 3.41 26.05 -4.78
CA ILE A 193 4.10 26.79 -3.72
C ILE A 193 5.44 26.12 -3.40
N GLN A 194 5.44 24.78 -3.32
CA GLN A 194 6.65 23.99 -3.11
C GLN A 194 7.72 24.28 -4.16
N LYS A 195 7.35 24.47 -5.43
CA LYS A 195 8.31 24.85 -6.48
C LYS A 195 8.98 26.20 -6.19
N ALA A 196 8.26 27.17 -5.62
CA ALA A 196 8.85 28.44 -5.23
C ALA A 196 9.83 28.24 -4.06
N ALA A 197 9.43 27.46 -3.04
CA ALA A 197 10.29 27.10 -1.91
C ALA A 197 11.55 26.34 -2.34
N TYR A 198 11.40 25.38 -3.24
CA TYR A 198 12.51 24.59 -3.78
C TYR A 198 13.52 25.47 -4.52
N ARG A 199 13.04 26.39 -5.38
CA ARG A 199 13.93 27.34 -6.08
C ARG A 199 14.62 28.30 -5.11
N HIS A 200 13.93 28.72 -4.06
CA HIS A 200 14.52 29.56 -3.02
C HIS A 200 15.62 28.81 -2.24
N ALA A 201 15.36 27.56 -1.86
CA ALA A 201 16.25 26.73 -1.07
C ALA A 201 17.49 26.22 -1.82
N GLN A 202 17.31 25.77 -3.07
CA GLN A 202 18.35 25.11 -3.86
C GLN A 202 18.93 26.02 -4.96
N GLY A 203 18.38 27.22 -5.13
CA GLY A 203 18.67 28.12 -6.24
C GLY A 203 18.24 27.58 -7.62
N GLY A 204 18.45 28.37 -8.66
CA GLY A 204 18.23 27.99 -10.05
C GLY A 204 16.78 28.10 -10.55
N SER A 205 16.59 27.83 -11.84
CA SER A 205 15.29 27.98 -12.52
C SER A 205 14.44 26.69 -12.53
N CYS A 206 15.08 25.54 -12.36
CA CYS A 206 14.43 24.22 -12.41
C CYS A 206 13.93 23.78 -11.03
N ALA A 207 12.72 23.23 -10.99
CA ALA A 207 12.11 22.68 -9.79
C ALA A 207 11.35 21.37 -10.10
N PRO A 208 11.23 20.46 -9.12
CA PRO A 208 10.47 19.22 -9.26
C PRO A 208 9.06 19.49 -9.77
N SER A 209 8.56 18.61 -10.64
CA SER A 209 7.21 18.72 -11.19
C SER A 209 6.56 17.36 -11.19
N LEU A 210 5.34 17.29 -10.64
CA LEU A 210 4.48 16.13 -10.71
C LEU A 210 3.68 16.12 -12.01
N TYR A 211 3.44 14.93 -12.52
CA TYR A 211 2.64 14.63 -13.70
C TYR A 211 1.83 13.37 -13.40
N ASP A 212 0.59 13.33 -13.86
CA ASP A 212 -0.24 12.14 -13.83
C ASP A 212 -0.34 11.48 -15.23
N ASP A 213 -1.02 10.33 -15.27
CA ASP A 213 -1.22 9.49 -16.46
C ASP A 213 0.09 9.20 -17.21
N THR A 214 1.17 9.02 -16.46
CA THR A 214 2.45 8.61 -17.03
C THR A 214 2.45 7.10 -17.28
N ALA A 215 2.92 6.66 -18.45
CA ALA A 215 3.10 5.22 -18.69
C ALA A 215 3.97 4.60 -17.59
N ALA A 216 3.50 3.50 -16.99
CA ALA A 216 4.22 2.80 -15.94
C ALA A 216 5.58 2.30 -16.46
N ARG A 217 6.64 2.68 -15.76
CA ARG A 217 7.98 2.15 -15.98
C ARG A 217 8.37 1.33 -14.78
N PHE A 218 8.79 0.11 -15.07
CA PHE A 218 9.19 -0.83 -14.05
C PHE A 218 10.70 -0.86 -13.97
N LEU A 219 11.22 -1.07 -12.78
CA LEU A 219 12.60 -1.49 -12.66
C LEU A 219 12.78 -2.79 -13.46
N PRO A 220 13.98 -3.03 -14.05
CA PRO A 220 14.28 -4.38 -14.48
C PRO A 220 14.00 -5.26 -13.28
N SER A 221 13.31 -6.37 -13.51
CA SER A 221 13.36 -7.46 -12.55
C SER A 221 14.84 -7.82 -12.46
N SER A 222 15.61 -7.12 -11.61
CA SER A 222 16.74 -7.71 -10.91
C SER A 222 16.13 -9.00 -10.48
N GLU A 223 16.48 -10.09 -11.18
CA GLU A 223 15.90 -11.41 -11.00
C GLU A 223 15.59 -11.45 -9.53
N ALA A 224 14.29 -11.30 -9.21
CA ALA A 224 13.93 -11.26 -7.82
C ALA A 224 14.32 -12.67 -7.49
N SER A 225 15.49 -12.80 -6.88
CA SER A 225 15.83 -13.95 -6.10
C SER A 225 14.64 -13.92 -5.18
N PHE A 226 13.63 -14.71 -5.53
CA PHE A 226 12.76 -15.35 -4.60
C PHE A 226 13.74 -16.14 -3.72
N SER A 227 14.63 -15.46 -2.97
CA SER A 227 15.56 -16.02 -2.01
C SER A 227 14.78 -16.41 -0.77
N ASP A 228 13.52 -15.99 -0.70
CA ASP A 228 12.46 -16.70 0.01
C ASP A 228 12.03 -18.01 -0.66
N GLU A 229 12.77 -18.56 -1.64
CA GLU A 229 12.75 -19.99 -1.92
C GLU A 229 13.09 -20.74 -0.64
N GLU A 230 13.94 -20.22 0.25
CA GLU A 230 14.14 -20.81 1.57
C GLU A 230 12.89 -20.70 2.45
N SER A 231 12.15 -19.60 2.38
CA SER A 231 10.89 -19.44 3.14
C SER A 231 9.76 -20.29 2.57
N ILE A 232 9.70 -20.48 1.25
CA ILE A 232 8.74 -21.39 0.58
C ILE A 232 9.16 -22.85 0.81
N ARG A 233 10.45 -23.19 0.77
CA ARG A 233 10.97 -24.55 1.04
C ARG A 233 10.96 -24.90 2.54
N LYS A 234 10.98 -23.92 3.45
CA LYS A 234 10.76 -24.14 4.89
C LYS A 234 9.32 -24.49 5.21
N ILE A 235 8.37 -24.18 4.33
CA ILE A 235 7.02 -24.74 4.37
C ILE A 235 7.08 -26.18 3.83
N LYS A 236 7.73 -27.08 4.57
CA LYS A 236 7.71 -28.53 4.24
C LYS A 236 6.40 -29.17 4.61
N ASP A 237 5.71 -28.60 5.59
CA ASP A 237 4.41 -29.07 6.02
C ASP A 237 3.31 -28.27 5.30
N PRO A 238 2.29 -28.95 4.76
CA PRO A 238 1.16 -28.25 4.16
C PRO A 238 0.55 -27.34 5.21
N ILE A 239 0.62 -26.01 4.98
CA ILE A 239 -0.03 -25.03 5.86
C ILE A 239 -1.49 -25.43 5.96
N LYS A 240 -1.90 -25.87 7.15
CA LYS A 240 -3.27 -26.27 7.41
C LYS A 240 -4.11 -25.01 7.56
N ILE A 241 -4.63 -24.54 6.43
CA ILE A 241 -5.52 -23.38 6.38
C ILE A 241 -6.91 -23.86 6.82
N ASP A 242 -7.31 -23.56 8.07
CA ASP A 242 -8.69 -23.80 8.52
C ASP A 242 -9.57 -22.63 8.05
N VAL A 243 -10.48 -22.92 7.11
CA VAL A 243 -11.40 -21.92 6.55
C VAL A 243 -12.72 -21.97 7.29
N ARG A 244 -12.93 -21.05 8.23
CA ARG A 244 -14.20 -20.90 8.96
C ARG A 244 -14.89 -19.61 8.54
N ASN A 245 -16.09 -19.75 7.98
CA ASN A 245 -17.02 -18.64 7.73
C ASN A 245 -16.31 -17.40 7.14
N THR A 246 -15.70 -17.53 5.96
CA THR A 246 -15.07 -16.45 5.15
C THR A 246 -13.73 -15.87 5.64
N PHE A 247 -13.16 -16.31 6.76
CA PHE A 247 -11.84 -15.86 7.20
C PHE A 247 -10.77 -16.96 7.03
N LEU A 248 -9.58 -16.56 6.57
CA LEU A 248 -8.40 -17.41 6.56
C LEU A 248 -7.75 -17.31 7.95
N PHE A 249 -7.80 -18.39 8.72
CA PHE A 249 -7.05 -18.49 9.95
C PHE A 249 -5.72 -19.16 9.66
N PHE A 250 -4.65 -18.41 9.84
CA PHE A 250 -3.31 -18.97 9.85
C PHE A 250 -3.05 -19.38 11.30
N GLU A 251 -2.92 -20.70 11.56
CA GLU A 251 -2.30 -21.14 12.81
C GLU A 251 -0.87 -20.64 12.77
N ALA A 252 -0.60 -19.54 13.47
CA ALA A 252 0.77 -19.10 13.69
C ALA A 252 1.46 -20.25 14.40
N ASP A 253 2.44 -20.85 13.71
CA ASP A 253 3.31 -21.86 14.32
C ASP A 253 3.82 -21.27 15.62
N ARG A 254 3.30 -21.79 16.74
CA ARG A 254 3.90 -21.55 18.04
C ARG A 254 5.22 -22.27 17.95
N GLY A 255 6.24 -21.52 17.54
CA GLY A 255 7.60 -21.99 17.40
C GLY A 255 7.88 -22.89 18.58
N GLY A 256 8.17 -24.17 18.26
CA GLY A 256 8.49 -25.16 19.26
C GLY A 256 9.49 -24.53 20.22
N GLU A 257 9.09 -24.41 21.47
CA GLU A 257 9.97 -24.04 22.56
C GLU A 257 11.14 -25.02 22.44
N GLY A 258 12.28 -24.50 21.96
CA GLY A 258 13.51 -25.25 22.00
C GLY A 258 13.78 -25.56 23.45
N GLU A 259 13.63 -26.83 23.82
CA GLU A 259 14.34 -27.43 24.94
C GLU A 259 15.84 -27.19 24.71
N GLY A 260 16.29 -26.03 25.18
CA GLY A 260 17.69 -25.70 25.34
C GLY A 260 18.07 -26.03 26.76
N ASP A 261 18.80 -27.12 26.92
CA ASP A 261 19.44 -27.56 28.14
C ASP A 261 20.09 -26.40 28.90
N GLU A 262 19.66 -26.19 30.14
CA GLU A 262 20.35 -25.37 31.13
C GLU A 262 21.61 -26.11 31.59
N ASP A 263 22.80 -25.67 31.15
CA ASP A 263 24.05 -25.97 31.83
C ASP A 263 24.92 -24.70 32.01
N SER A 264 25.19 -24.45 33.30
CA SER A 264 26.27 -23.67 33.92
C SER A 264 26.64 -22.24 33.46
N GLY A 265 26.20 -21.26 34.27
CA GLY A 265 27.09 -20.45 35.12
C GLY A 265 28.01 -19.39 34.50
N GLU A 266 27.75 -18.10 34.80
CA GLU A 266 28.68 -17.27 35.59
C GLU A 266 28.07 -15.90 35.92
N GLU A 267 28.13 -15.58 37.21
CA GLU A 267 27.57 -14.40 37.86
C GLU A 267 28.59 -13.25 37.81
N VAL A 268 28.29 -12.15 37.10
CA VAL A 268 29.07 -10.91 37.20
C VAL A 268 28.15 -9.74 37.57
N SER A 269 28.21 -9.40 38.86
CA SER A 269 27.62 -8.22 39.47
C SER A 269 28.10 -6.92 38.82
N ARG A 270 27.17 -6.05 38.41
CA ARG A 270 27.44 -4.63 38.20
C ARG A 270 26.42 -3.76 38.95
N THR A 271 26.93 -3.19 40.04
CA THR A 271 26.36 -2.13 40.88
C THR A 271 26.03 -0.89 40.05
N ILE A 272 24.76 -0.45 40.06
CA ILE A 272 24.35 0.86 39.55
C ILE A 272 23.95 1.75 40.74
N GLN A 273 24.71 2.83 40.92
CA GLN A 273 24.44 3.87 41.92
C GLN A 273 23.30 4.78 41.45
N ARG A 274 22.25 4.89 42.26
CA ARG A 274 21.21 5.94 42.15
C ARG A 274 21.74 7.27 42.69
N LYS A 275 21.86 8.29 41.84
CA LYS A 275 21.98 9.69 42.27
C LYS A 275 20.60 10.22 42.69
N LYS A 276 20.55 10.83 43.88
CA LYS A 276 19.40 11.54 44.44
C LYS A 276 19.32 12.94 43.83
N THR A 277 18.12 13.36 43.43
CA THR A 277 17.81 14.74 43.07
C THR A 277 17.05 15.37 44.23
N THR A 278 17.56 16.49 44.74
CA THR A 278 16.94 17.33 45.78
C THR A 278 16.01 18.34 45.12
N PRO A 279 14.81 18.60 45.67
CA PRO A 279 13.95 19.68 45.18
C PRO A 279 14.34 21.03 45.81
N PHE A 280 14.30 22.07 44.99
CA PHE A 280 14.06 23.47 45.38
C PHE A 280 12.82 23.95 44.64
#